data_AF-A0A5A8AR22-F1
#
_entry.id   AF-A0A5A8AR22-F1
#
_cell.length_a   1.000
_cell.length_b   1.000
_cell.length_c   1.000
_cell.angle_alpha   90.00
_cell.angle_beta   90.00
_cell.angle_gamma   90.00
#
_symmetry.space_group_name_H-M   'P 1'
#
loop_
_entity.id
_entity.type
_entity.pdbx_description
1 polymer ?
#
loop_
_entity_poly.entity_id
_entity_poly.type
_entity_poly.pdbx_seq_one_letter_code
_entity_poly.pdbx_strand_id
1 'polypeptide(L)'
;MKRLIAAMLLFTGSLVFSQSVPTKVYEQENYSVTLPEGWKVTDDSNIINIFPGNEVGAITISEYHGLNLPKTETKKFILALYKSADDESKIKSRSGKKGYTEYRYEYFDEKEKLFWITKVLQKDKDLFLVTINCRQKYWNGNYMKLFNEAFDSFTIKK
;
A
#
# COMPACT_ATOMS: atom_id res chain seq x y z
N MET A 1 -4.28 41.52 51.65
CA MET A 1 -4.77 41.88 50.30
C MET A 1 -3.70 41.48 49.28
N LYS A 2 -3.82 40.30 48.68
CA LYS A 2 -4.25 40.06 47.28
C LYS A 2 -3.29 40.67 46.22
N ARG A 3 -2.29 39.88 45.82
CA ARG A 3 -1.72 39.86 44.45
C ARG A 3 -1.41 38.39 44.14
N LEU A 4 -2.46 37.67 43.77
CA LEU A 4 -2.73 37.21 42.40
C LEU A 4 -1.82 36.05 42.00
N ILE A 5 -2.29 34.88 42.40
CA ILE A 5 -1.95 33.55 41.89
C ILE A 5 -2.19 33.57 40.38
N ALA A 6 -1.13 33.55 39.57
CA ALA A 6 -1.24 33.41 38.12
C ALA A 6 0.02 32.75 37.55
N ALA A 7 0.28 31.51 37.94
CA ALA A 7 1.38 30.72 37.37
C ALA A 7 0.99 29.25 37.10
N MET A 8 -0.29 28.98 36.84
CA MET A 8 -0.77 27.61 36.69
C MET A 8 -1.90 27.49 35.65
N LEU A 9 -1.65 27.91 34.40
CA LEU A 9 -2.60 27.73 33.28
C LEU A 9 -1.94 27.37 31.92
N LEU A 10 -0.73 26.80 31.90
CA LEU A 10 -0.03 26.49 30.63
C LEU A 10 0.22 25.00 30.37
N PHE A 11 -0.62 24.08 30.89
CA PHE A 11 -0.46 22.64 30.61
C PHE A 11 -1.71 21.90 30.12
N THR A 12 -2.77 22.61 29.71
CA THR A 12 -3.97 21.97 29.16
C THR A 12 -4.16 22.33 27.70
N GLY A 13 -3.41 21.69 26.79
CA GLY A 13 -3.63 21.96 25.37
C GLY A 13 -2.63 21.35 24.41
N SER A 14 -2.39 20.05 24.48
CA SER A 14 -1.86 19.30 23.32
C SER A 14 -1.94 17.79 23.51
N LEU A 15 -3.09 17.30 24.01
CA LEU A 15 -3.53 15.96 23.62
C LEU A 15 -4.24 16.13 22.28
N VAL A 16 -3.46 16.31 21.20
CA VAL A 16 -4.00 16.15 19.85
C VAL A 16 -4.30 14.66 19.73
N PHE A 17 -5.54 14.28 20.05
CA PHE A 17 -6.06 12.95 19.78
C PHE A 17 -5.88 12.71 18.28
N SER A 18 -4.88 11.91 17.91
CA SER A 18 -4.83 11.29 16.60
C SER A 18 -6.04 10.37 16.53
N GLN A 19 -7.17 10.88 16.04
CA GLN A 19 -8.35 10.06 15.79
C GLN A 19 -7.95 8.98 14.79
N SER A 20 -7.85 7.73 15.26
CA SER A 20 -7.61 6.60 14.38
C SER A 20 -8.81 6.44 13.46
N VAL A 21 -8.56 6.39 12.16
CA VAL A 21 -9.62 6.12 11.19
C VAL A 21 -10.11 4.69 11.42
N PRO A 22 -11.43 4.45 11.58
CA PRO A 22 -11.98 3.10 11.70
C PRO A 22 -11.56 2.24 10.51
N THR A 23 -11.21 0.99 10.79
CA THR A 23 -10.75 0.04 9.77
C THR A 23 -11.56 -1.25 9.85
N LYS A 24 -11.67 -1.92 8.71
CA LYS A 24 -12.23 -3.26 8.57
C LYS A 24 -11.23 -4.17 7.89
N VAL A 25 -11.34 -5.47 8.14
CA VAL A 25 -10.56 -6.49 7.42
C VAL A 25 -11.37 -6.95 6.22
N TYR A 26 -10.77 -6.86 5.04
CA TYR A 26 -11.25 -7.52 3.84
C TYR A 26 -10.57 -8.87 3.69
N GLU A 27 -11.38 -9.91 3.57
CA GLU A 27 -10.95 -11.30 3.57
C GLU A 27 -11.14 -11.91 2.18
N GLN A 28 -10.08 -12.53 1.66
CA GLN A 28 -10.10 -13.40 0.48
C GLN A 28 -9.61 -14.80 0.88
N GLU A 29 -9.74 -15.78 -0.02
CA GLU A 29 -9.35 -17.15 0.32
C GLU A 29 -7.87 -17.26 0.73
N ASN A 30 -6.98 -16.61 -0.02
CA ASN A 30 -5.54 -16.78 0.12
C ASN A 30 -4.84 -15.58 0.78
N TYR A 31 -5.55 -14.47 1.01
CA TYR A 31 -4.99 -13.28 1.65
C TYR A 31 -6.03 -12.48 2.42
N SER A 32 -5.56 -11.52 3.21
CA SER A 32 -6.38 -10.48 3.83
C SER A 32 -5.71 -9.11 3.73
N VAL A 33 -6.50 -8.06 3.86
CA VAL A 33 -6.03 -6.68 3.91
C VAL A 33 -6.92 -5.85 4.82
N THR A 34 -6.34 -5.07 5.71
CA THR A 34 -7.04 -4.10 6.55
C THR A 34 -7.16 -2.79 5.80
N LEU A 35 -8.35 -2.21 5.76
CA LEU A 35 -8.62 -0.99 5.00
C LEU A 35 -9.58 -0.05 5.74
N PRO A 36 -9.53 1.28 5.48
CA PRO A 36 -10.44 2.24 6.08
C PRO A 36 -11.92 1.92 5.77
N GLU A 37 -12.81 1.96 6.75
CA GLU A 37 -14.21 1.51 6.57
C GLU A 37 -14.94 2.19 5.41
N GLY A 38 -14.67 3.48 5.17
CA GLY A 38 -15.27 4.28 4.11
C GLY A 38 -14.67 4.07 2.70
N TRP A 39 -13.69 3.18 2.55
CA TRP A 39 -13.17 2.82 1.24
C TRP A 39 -14.06 1.77 0.57
N LYS A 40 -14.18 1.90 -0.75
CA LYS A 40 -14.89 0.97 -1.62
C LYS A 40 -13.96 -0.17 -2.03
N VAL A 41 -14.56 -1.32 -2.30
CA VAL A 41 -13.88 -2.50 -2.85
C VAL A 41 -14.66 -2.96 -4.07
N THR A 42 -13.99 -3.17 -5.20
CA THR A 42 -14.55 -3.84 -6.38
C THR A 42 -13.73 -5.06 -6.74
N ASP A 43 -14.37 -6.02 -7.41
CA ASP A 43 -13.75 -7.22 -7.96
C ASP A 43 -13.99 -7.24 -9.46
N ASP A 44 -12.93 -7.00 -10.22
CA ASP A 44 -12.94 -6.95 -11.67
C ASP A 44 -12.16 -8.15 -12.21
N SER A 45 -12.84 -9.30 -12.34
CA SER A 45 -12.25 -10.56 -12.81
C SER A 45 -11.09 -11.09 -11.92
N ASN A 46 -11.29 -11.11 -10.60
CA ASN A 46 -10.30 -11.48 -9.57
C ASN A 46 -9.17 -10.46 -9.39
N ILE A 47 -9.35 -9.24 -9.92
CA ILE A 47 -8.51 -8.09 -9.61
C ILE A 47 -9.27 -7.24 -8.61
N ILE A 48 -8.79 -7.22 -7.37
CA ILE A 48 -9.44 -6.47 -6.30
C ILE A 48 -8.91 -5.05 -6.30
N ASN A 49 -9.82 -4.08 -6.43
CA ASN A 49 -9.51 -2.65 -6.36
C ASN A 49 -10.10 -2.06 -5.09
N ILE A 50 -9.27 -1.40 -4.28
CA ILE A 50 -9.65 -0.78 -3.01
C ILE A 50 -9.32 0.71 -3.07
N PHE A 51 -10.32 1.57 -2.92
CA PHE A 51 -10.12 3.01 -3.15
C PHE A 51 -11.02 3.88 -2.27
N PRO A 52 -10.57 5.10 -1.92
CA PRO A 52 -11.43 6.10 -1.28
C PRO A 52 -12.56 6.51 -2.23
N GLY A 53 -13.70 6.92 -1.67
CA GLY A 53 -14.89 7.25 -2.48
C GLY A 53 -14.73 8.41 -3.49
N ASN A 54 -13.65 9.19 -3.41
CA ASN A 54 -13.30 10.23 -4.38
C ASN A 54 -12.27 9.79 -5.43
N GLU A 55 -11.89 8.51 -5.44
CA GLU A 55 -11.16 7.87 -6.54
C GLU A 55 -9.83 8.56 -6.92
N VAL A 56 -9.15 9.09 -5.90
CA VAL A 56 -7.86 9.79 -6.06
C VAL A 56 -6.68 8.83 -6.33
N GLY A 57 -6.91 7.55 -6.11
CA GLY A 57 -5.97 6.45 -6.24
C GLY A 57 -6.64 5.14 -5.81
N ALA A 58 -5.94 4.02 -5.95
CA ALA A 58 -6.40 2.71 -5.52
C ALA A 58 -5.24 1.85 -5.01
N ILE A 59 -5.60 0.83 -4.23
CA ILE A 59 -4.79 -0.37 -4.04
C ILE A 59 -5.38 -1.44 -4.95
N THR A 60 -4.55 -2.00 -5.84
CA THR A 60 -4.94 -3.11 -6.70
C THR A 60 -4.19 -4.36 -6.28
N ILE A 61 -4.93 -5.46 -6.09
CA ILE A 61 -4.40 -6.76 -5.72
C ILE A 61 -4.78 -7.77 -6.81
N SER A 62 -3.79 -8.47 -7.35
CA SER A 62 -3.98 -9.58 -8.27
C SER A 62 -3.21 -10.80 -7.79
N GLU A 63 -3.84 -11.96 -7.89
CA GLU A 63 -3.28 -13.26 -7.55
C GLU A 63 -3.14 -14.11 -8.82
N TYR A 64 -1.96 -14.72 -8.99
CA TYR A 64 -1.64 -15.57 -10.12
C TYR A 64 -1.14 -16.93 -9.64
N HIS A 65 -1.63 -17.99 -10.28
CA HIS A 65 -1.22 -19.37 -10.03
C HIS A 65 -0.72 -20.03 -11.31
N GLY A 66 0.28 -20.90 -11.18
CA GLY A 66 0.85 -21.62 -12.33
C GLY A 66 1.69 -20.73 -13.27
N LEU A 67 2.08 -19.53 -12.83
CA LEU A 67 2.88 -18.61 -13.62
C LEU A 67 4.29 -19.15 -13.80
N ASN A 68 4.73 -19.34 -15.05
CA ASN A 68 6.08 -19.76 -15.36
C ASN A 68 7.04 -18.55 -15.40
N LEU A 69 7.16 -17.84 -14.28
CA LEU A 69 8.07 -16.71 -14.12
C LEU A 69 9.26 -17.13 -13.24
N PRO A 70 10.47 -17.30 -13.80
CA PRO A 70 11.65 -17.57 -12.99
C PRO A 70 11.92 -16.43 -12.01
N LYS A 71 12.35 -16.77 -10.79
CA LYS A 71 12.68 -15.81 -9.73
C LYS A 71 13.72 -14.75 -10.15
N THR A 72 14.62 -15.13 -11.06
CA THR A 72 15.65 -14.26 -11.64
C THR A 72 15.09 -13.21 -12.60
N GLU A 73 13.90 -13.45 -13.17
CA GLU A 73 13.27 -12.54 -14.13
C GLU A 73 12.21 -11.64 -13.47
N THR A 74 11.87 -11.87 -12.20
CA THR A 74 10.81 -11.15 -11.49
C THR A 74 11.04 -9.65 -11.42
N LYS A 75 12.30 -9.21 -11.29
CA LYS A 75 12.64 -7.78 -11.31
C LYS A 75 12.37 -7.14 -12.67
N LYS A 76 12.78 -7.79 -13.76
CA LYS A 76 12.48 -7.33 -15.13
C LYS A 76 10.98 -7.31 -15.40
N PHE A 77 10.26 -8.33 -14.94
CA PHE A 77 8.80 -8.35 -15.00
C PHE A 77 8.19 -7.11 -14.33
N ILE A 78 8.63 -6.76 -13.11
CA ILE A 78 8.13 -5.57 -12.40
C ILE A 78 8.43 -4.28 -13.17
N LEU A 79 9.63 -4.11 -13.72
CA LEU A 79 9.99 -2.92 -14.51
C LEU A 79 9.12 -2.82 -15.78
N ALA A 80 8.84 -3.95 -16.42
CA ALA A 80 8.04 -4.03 -17.64
C ALA A 80 6.57 -3.61 -17.42
N LEU A 81 5.99 -3.83 -16.22
CA LEU A 81 4.64 -3.36 -15.89
C LEU A 81 4.48 -1.85 -16.10
N TYR A 82 5.56 -1.09 -15.87
CA TYR A 82 5.58 0.37 -15.95
C TYR A 82 6.29 0.91 -17.19
N LYS A 83 6.80 0.02 -18.07
CA LYS A 83 7.74 0.38 -19.15
C LYS A 83 8.91 1.23 -18.63
N SER A 84 9.37 0.91 -17.42
CA SER A 84 10.41 1.69 -16.75
C SER A 84 11.76 1.49 -17.41
N ALA A 85 12.53 2.57 -17.55
CA ALA A 85 13.92 2.55 -17.99
C ALA A 85 14.91 2.38 -16.82
N ASP A 86 14.39 2.21 -15.59
CA ASP A 86 15.22 1.97 -14.42
C ASP A 86 15.97 0.63 -14.50
N ASP A 87 17.09 0.56 -13.80
CA ASP A 87 17.84 -0.67 -13.60
C ASP A 87 17.22 -1.56 -12.50
N GLU A 88 17.43 -2.88 -12.59
CA GLU A 88 16.93 -3.87 -11.60
C GLU A 88 17.38 -3.59 -10.16
N SER A 89 18.49 -2.86 -9.96
CA SER A 89 18.96 -2.40 -8.65
C SER A 89 17.97 -1.47 -7.93
N LYS A 90 17.06 -0.81 -8.66
CA LYS A 90 15.97 -0.01 -8.07
C LYS A 90 14.92 -0.88 -7.38
N ILE A 91 14.86 -2.17 -7.72
CA ILE A 91 13.94 -3.12 -7.08
C ILE A 91 14.63 -3.77 -5.89
N LYS A 92 14.10 -3.46 -4.71
CA LYS A 92 14.54 -4.06 -3.45
C LYS A 92 13.88 -5.43 -3.30
N SER A 93 14.64 -6.43 -2.87
CA SER A 93 14.11 -7.77 -2.60
C SER A 93 14.51 -8.24 -1.22
N ARG A 94 13.64 -8.98 -0.55
CA ARG A 94 13.91 -9.62 0.74
C ARG A 94 13.18 -10.95 0.87
N SER A 95 13.63 -11.79 1.80
CA SER A 95 12.85 -12.94 2.24
C SER A 95 11.54 -12.46 2.88
N GLY A 96 10.42 -12.94 2.37
CA GLY A 96 9.09 -12.71 2.90
C GLY A 96 8.63 -13.85 3.83
N LYS A 97 7.40 -13.74 4.32
CA LYS A 97 6.78 -14.80 5.13
C LYS A 97 6.40 -16.00 4.25
N LYS A 98 6.26 -17.18 4.85
CA LYS A 98 5.72 -18.41 4.21
C LYS A 98 6.49 -18.89 2.96
N GLY A 99 7.76 -18.54 2.87
CA GLY A 99 8.64 -18.92 1.75
C GLY A 99 8.53 -18.00 0.52
N TYR A 100 7.71 -16.95 0.58
CA TYR A 100 7.66 -15.96 -0.48
C TYR A 100 8.92 -15.09 -0.47
N THR A 101 9.33 -14.63 -1.65
CA THR A 101 10.25 -13.50 -1.79
C THR A 101 9.43 -12.26 -2.06
N GLU A 102 9.67 -11.20 -1.30
CA GLU A 102 9.03 -9.90 -1.47
C GLU A 102 9.93 -8.97 -2.27
N TYR A 103 9.40 -8.39 -3.33
CA TYR A 103 10.03 -7.36 -4.15
C TYR A 103 9.25 -6.06 -3.97
N ARG A 104 9.98 -4.94 -3.82
CA ARG A 104 9.39 -3.60 -3.73
C ARG A 104 9.98 -2.68 -4.79
N TYR A 105 9.10 -1.94 -5.45
CA TYR A 105 9.45 -0.96 -6.45
C TYR A 105 8.54 0.27 -6.34
N GLU A 106 9.14 1.45 -6.38
CA GLU A 106 8.44 2.72 -6.41
C GLU A 106 8.72 3.40 -7.74
N TYR A 107 7.67 3.81 -8.43
CA TYR A 107 7.76 4.44 -9.75
C TYR A 107 6.90 5.69 -9.77
N PHE A 108 7.39 6.74 -10.41
CA PHE A 108 6.62 7.96 -10.64
C PHE A 108 6.41 8.14 -12.14
N ASP A 109 5.16 8.07 -12.57
CA ASP A 109 4.77 8.37 -13.93
C ASP A 109 4.71 9.90 -14.09
N GLU A 110 5.74 10.46 -14.73
CA GLU A 110 5.84 11.90 -14.96
C GLU A 110 4.76 12.45 -15.89
N LYS A 111 4.24 11.62 -16.81
CA LYS A 111 3.24 12.03 -17.79
C LYS A 111 1.86 12.11 -17.14
N GLU A 112 1.49 11.08 -16.40
CA GLU A 112 0.19 11.00 -15.72
C GLU A 112 0.21 11.64 -14.32
N LYS A 113 1.37 12.08 -13.84
CA LYS A 113 1.62 12.62 -12.50
C LYS A 113 1.08 11.68 -11.42
N LEU A 114 1.52 10.42 -11.48
CA LEU A 114 0.97 9.33 -10.70
C LEU A 114 2.07 8.53 -10.01
N PHE A 115 1.96 8.36 -8.69
CA PHE A 115 2.85 7.49 -7.94
C PHE A 115 2.34 6.05 -7.99
N TRP A 116 3.27 5.13 -8.22
CA TRP A 116 3.08 3.70 -8.16
C TRP A 116 3.97 3.12 -7.07
N ILE A 117 3.39 2.36 -6.15
CA ILE A 117 4.14 1.59 -5.15
C ILE A 117 3.76 0.13 -5.31
N THR A 118 4.73 -0.71 -5.62
CA THR A 118 4.52 -2.11 -5.98
C THR A 118 5.15 -3.02 -4.95
N LYS A 119 4.39 -4.03 -4.55
CA LYS A 119 4.85 -5.17 -3.77
C LYS A 119 4.50 -6.45 -4.54
N VAL A 120 5.50 -7.17 -4.99
CA VAL A 120 5.34 -8.51 -5.58
C VAL A 120 5.80 -9.53 -4.57
N LEU A 121 4.95 -10.51 -4.28
CA LEU A 121 5.26 -11.65 -3.42
C LEU A 121 5.24 -12.89 -4.29
N GLN A 122 6.39 -13.52 -4.49
CA GLN A 122 6.53 -14.68 -5.36
C GLN A 122 7.02 -15.90 -4.58
N LYS A 123 6.38 -17.05 -4.82
CA LYS A 123 6.80 -18.37 -4.34
C LYS A 123 6.50 -19.39 -5.43
N ASP A 124 7.55 -20.04 -5.95
CA ASP A 124 7.43 -21.00 -7.04
C ASP A 124 6.64 -20.42 -8.23
N LYS A 125 5.44 -20.95 -8.51
CA LYS A 125 4.55 -20.51 -9.59
C LYS A 125 3.41 -19.59 -9.12
N ASP A 126 3.39 -19.26 -7.84
CA ASP A 126 2.40 -18.37 -7.23
C ASP A 126 2.97 -16.96 -7.10
N LEU A 127 2.14 -15.96 -7.44
CA LEU A 127 2.50 -14.56 -7.38
C LEU A 127 1.33 -13.70 -6.92
N PHE A 128 1.55 -12.88 -5.90
CA PHE A 128 0.68 -11.76 -5.58
C PHE A 128 1.32 -10.47 -6.08
N LEU A 129 0.57 -9.69 -6.85
CA LEU A 129 0.90 -8.34 -7.26
C LEU A 129 -0.01 -7.38 -6.49
N VAL A 130 0.59 -6.62 -5.57
CA VAL A 130 -0.11 -5.59 -4.80
C VAL A 130 0.47 -4.24 -5.22
N THR A 131 -0.37 -3.32 -5.66
CA THR A 131 0.06 -1.99 -6.10
C THR A 131 -0.76 -0.91 -5.42
N ILE A 132 -0.14 0.23 -5.11
CA ILE A 132 -0.83 1.50 -4.95
C ILE A 132 -0.64 2.29 -6.23
N ASN A 133 -1.69 2.95 -6.69
CA ASN A 133 -1.59 4.02 -7.67
C ASN A 133 -2.28 5.27 -7.11
N CYS A 134 -1.62 6.43 -7.12
CA CYS A 134 -2.21 7.66 -6.55
C CYS A 134 -1.70 8.91 -7.25
N ARG A 135 -2.60 9.85 -7.58
CA ARG A 135 -2.20 11.10 -8.23
C ARG A 135 -1.31 11.92 -7.30
N GLN A 136 -0.24 12.50 -7.84
CA GLN A 136 0.80 13.23 -7.11
C GLN A 136 0.24 14.25 -6.11
N LYS A 137 -0.78 15.01 -6.52
CA LYS A 137 -1.40 16.06 -5.69
C LYS A 137 -2.09 15.51 -4.42
N TYR A 138 -2.44 14.23 -4.38
CA TYR A 138 -3.06 13.56 -3.22
C TYR A 138 -2.10 12.63 -2.48
N TRP A 139 -0.89 12.41 -3.00
CA TRP A 139 0.12 11.58 -2.35
C TRP A 139 0.86 12.37 -1.25
N ASN A 140 0.12 12.78 -0.23
CA ASN A 140 0.63 13.48 0.95
C ASN A 140 -0.31 13.26 2.16
N GLY A 141 0.17 13.66 3.34
CA GLY A 141 -0.63 13.71 4.57
C GLY A 141 -1.40 12.40 4.86
N ASN A 142 -2.69 12.54 5.13
CA ASN A 142 -3.56 11.42 5.51
C ASN A 142 -3.75 10.40 4.39
N TYR A 143 -3.84 10.80 3.12
CA TYR A 143 -4.00 9.84 2.03
C TYR A 143 -2.79 8.93 1.89
N MET A 144 -1.59 9.52 1.85
CA MET A 144 -0.34 8.75 1.80
C MET A 144 -0.24 7.78 2.98
N LYS A 145 -0.59 8.25 4.19
CA LYS A 145 -0.61 7.40 5.40
C LYS A 145 -1.58 6.22 5.24
N LEU A 146 -2.85 6.48 4.91
CA LEU A 146 -3.88 5.45 4.82
C LEU A 146 -3.61 4.44 3.70
N PHE A 147 -3.12 4.89 2.55
CA PHE A 147 -2.69 3.99 1.46
C PHE A 147 -1.55 3.07 1.92
N ASN A 148 -0.53 3.61 2.57
CA ASN A 148 0.59 2.80 3.06
C ASN A 148 0.16 1.83 4.16
N GLU A 149 -0.66 2.27 5.12
CA GLU A 149 -1.19 1.41 6.19
C GLU A 149 -1.99 0.23 5.62
N ALA A 150 -2.90 0.50 4.68
CA ALA A 150 -3.68 -0.56 4.03
C ALA A 150 -2.78 -1.47 3.18
N PHE A 151 -1.88 -0.92 2.38
CA PHE A 151 -0.93 -1.67 1.55
C PHE A 151 0.03 -2.57 2.33
N ASP A 152 0.49 -2.11 3.50
CA ASP A 152 1.37 -2.89 4.37
C ASP A 152 0.64 -3.90 5.25
N SER A 153 -0.67 -3.75 5.43
CA SER A 153 -1.50 -4.74 6.12
C SER A 153 -1.72 -6.04 5.32
N PHE A 154 -1.45 -6.02 4.00
CA PHE A 154 -1.62 -7.19 3.14
C PHE A 154 -0.90 -8.42 3.72
N THR A 155 -1.66 -9.47 3.97
CA THR A 155 -1.17 -10.70 4.60
C THR A 155 -1.62 -11.93 3.83
N ILE A 156 -0.66 -12.76 3.40
CA ILE A 156 -0.95 -14.06 2.80
C ILE A 156 -1.40 -15.04 3.89
N LYS A 157 -2.53 -15.73 3.67
CA LYS A 157 -3.13 -16.70 4.60
C LYS A 157 -2.59 -18.12 4.45
N LYS A 158 -2.21 -18.54 3.24
CA LYS A 158 -1.69 -19.88 2.97
C LYS A 158 -0.23 -19.86 2.55
#